data_AF-A0A061P282-F1
#
_entry.id   AF-A0A061P282-F1
#
_cell.length_a   1.000
_cell.length_b   1.000
_cell.length_c   1.000
_cell.angle_alpha   90.00
_cell.angle_beta   90.00
_cell.angle_gamma   90.00
#
_symmetry.space_group_name_H-M   'P 1'
#
loop_
_entity.id
_entity.type
_entity.pdbx_description
1 polymer ?
#
loop_
_entity_poly.entity_id
_entity_poly.type
_entity_poly.pdbx_seq_one_letter_code
_entity_poly.pdbx_strand_id
1 'polypeptide(L)'
;MNKWWLVIIAAFFEVGWATGLKYADSFGTWTLTVIAIVISFWLLVRAATSLPTSTVYAIFVALGTVGTVAVDLLFFRAPFNLWMLVFIALLLVGVIGLKVVTGSLDEDEEVKR
;
A
#
# COMPACT_ATOMS: atom_id res chain seq x y z
N MET A 1 -8.01 1.23 -18.82
CA MET A 1 -7.42 0.33 -17.80
C MET A 1 -7.63 0.96 -16.43
N ASN A 2 -8.25 0.25 -15.49
CA ASN A 2 -8.61 0.80 -14.18
C ASN A 2 -7.34 1.26 -13.45
N LYS A 3 -7.17 2.57 -13.23
CA LYS A 3 -5.94 3.16 -12.67
C LYS A 3 -5.61 2.65 -11.27
N TRP A 4 -6.61 2.14 -10.56
CA TRP A 4 -6.49 1.35 -9.33
C TRP A 4 -5.52 0.17 -9.40
N TRP A 5 -5.33 -0.42 -10.58
CA TRP A 5 -4.37 -1.50 -10.78
C TRP A 5 -2.92 -1.06 -10.50
N LEU A 6 -2.59 0.21 -10.77
CA LEU A 6 -1.27 0.77 -10.47
C LEU A 6 -0.99 0.78 -8.96
N VAL A 7 -2.01 1.05 -8.15
CA VAL A 7 -1.90 1.06 -6.68
C VAL A 7 -1.66 -0.35 -6.14
N ILE A 8 -2.34 -1.35 -6.71
CA ILE A 8 -2.16 -2.76 -6.32
C ILE A 8 -0.75 -3.24 -6.66
N ILE A 9 -0.25 -2.92 -7.87
CA ILE A 9 1.13 -3.26 -8.25
C ILE A 9 2.13 -2.51 -7.36
N ALA A 10 1.91 -1.21 -7.10
CA ALA A 10 2.77 -0.43 -6.21
C ALA A 10 2.84 -1.06 -4.82
N ALA A 11 1.70 -1.43 -4.23
CA ALA A 11 1.65 -2.09 -2.92
C ALA A 11 2.34 -3.46 -2.92
N PHE A 12 2.35 -4.20 -4.03
CA PHE A 12 3.11 -5.45 -4.11
C PHE A 12 4.63 -5.20 -4.05
N PHE A 13 5.12 -4.20 -4.78
CA PHE A 13 6.52 -3.77 -4.64
C PHE A 13 6.82 -3.22 -3.25
N GLU A 14 5.83 -2.59 -2.61
CA GLU A 14 5.92 -2.11 -1.23
C GLU A 14 6.27 -3.22 -0.25
N VAL A 15 5.53 -4.31 -0.28
CA VAL A 15 5.80 -5.49 0.56
C VAL A 15 7.22 -5.99 0.32
N GLY A 16 7.65 -6.06 -0.95
CA GLY A 16 8.99 -6.50 -1.33
C GLY A 16 10.10 -5.64 -0.73
N TRP A 17 10.01 -4.31 -0.83
CA TRP A 17 11.03 -3.45 -0.23
C TRP A 17 10.89 -3.32 1.28
N ALA A 18 9.69 -3.36 1.85
CA ALA A 18 9.48 -3.31 3.30
C ALA A 18 10.09 -4.54 3.98
N THR A 19 9.90 -5.73 3.41
CA THR A 19 10.61 -6.94 3.82
C THR A 19 12.11 -6.79 3.61
N GLY A 20 12.53 -6.25 2.46
CA GLY A 20 13.95 -5.96 2.17
C GLY A 20 14.62 -5.09 3.25
N LEU A 21 13.98 -4.01 3.71
CA LEU A 21 14.54 -3.15 4.76
C LEU A 21 14.80 -3.88 6.08
N LYS A 22 14.04 -4.94 6.36
CA LYS A 22 14.14 -5.70 7.60
C LYS A 22 15.13 -6.86 7.50
N TYR A 23 15.29 -7.46 6.33
CA TYR A 23 16.05 -8.70 6.14
C TYR A 23 17.16 -8.62 5.07
N ALA A 24 17.45 -7.45 4.50
CA ALA A 24 18.54 -7.31 3.53
C ALA A 24 19.90 -7.31 4.23
N ASP A 25 20.68 -8.37 4.00
CA ASP A 25 22.00 -8.56 4.62
C ASP A 25 23.18 -8.31 3.67
N SER A 26 22.94 -8.27 2.35
CA SER A 26 23.98 -8.12 1.32
C SER A 26 23.81 -6.85 0.49
N PHE A 27 24.91 -6.39 -0.13
CA PHE A 27 24.87 -5.25 -1.06
C PHE A 27 23.93 -5.51 -2.26
N GLY A 28 23.83 -6.77 -2.72
CA GLY A 28 22.92 -7.17 -3.79
C GLY A 28 21.44 -7.06 -3.37
N THR A 29 21.09 -7.55 -2.17
CA THR A 29 19.74 -7.44 -1.63
C THR A 29 19.33 -6.00 -1.36
N TRP A 30 20.24 -5.17 -0.83
CA TRP A 30 20.00 -3.74 -0.64
C TRP A 30 19.76 -3.00 -1.95
N THR A 31 20.52 -3.34 -3.00
CA THR A 31 20.30 -2.77 -4.34
C THR A 31 18.91 -3.11 -4.86
N LEU A 32 18.47 -4.36 -4.70
CA LEU A 32 17.12 -4.79 -5.08
C LEU A 32 16.04 -4.05 -4.28
N THR A 33 16.24 -3.86 -2.96
CA THR A 33 15.33 -3.09 -2.10
C THR A 33 15.19 -1.66 -2.59
N VAL A 34 16.29 -0.97 -2.91
CA VAL A 34 16.26 0.40 -3.42
C VAL A 34 15.54 0.48 -4.77
N ILE A 35 15.79 -0.46 -5.68
CA ILE A 35 15.09 -0.53 -6.97
C ILE A 35 13.57 -0.71 -6.75
N ALA A 36 13.18 -1.60 -5.84
CA ALA A 36 11.78 -1.82 -5.50
C ALA A 36 11.12 -0.58 -4.88
N ILE A 37 11.83 0.18 -4.02
CA ILE A 37 11.36 1.48 -3.52
C ILE A 37 11.08 2.43 -4.68
N VAL A 38 12.06 2.62 -5.57
CA VAL A 38 11.93 3.56 -6.70
C VAL A 38 10.75 3.20 -7.60
N ILE A 39 10.59 1.92 -7.94
CA ILE A 39 9.47 1.43 -8.76
C ILE A 39 8.13 1.64 -8.04
N SER A 40 8.06 1.27 -6.76
CA SER A 40 6.86 1.40 -5.92
C SER A 40 6.38 2.86 -5.88
N PHE A 41 7.27 3.79 -5.56
CA PHE A 41 6.94 5.20 -5.48
C PHE A 41 6.61 5.80 -6.84
N TRP A 42 7.30 5.41 -7.90
CA TRP A 42 7.00 5.89 -9.25
C TRP A 42 5.58 5.50 -9.69
N LEU A 43 5.18 4.25 -9.45
CA LEU A 43 3.81 3.77 -9.69
C LEU A 43 2.78 4.51 -8.83
N LEU A 44 3.09 4.73 -7.55
CA LEU A 44 2.21 5.47 -6.63
C LEU A 44 1.98 6.90 -7.10
N VAL A 45 3.05 7.62 -7.44
CA VAL A 45 2.98 8.99 -7.98
C VAL A 45 2.13 8.99 -9.25
N ARG A 46 2.34 8.03 -10.15
CA ARG A 46 1.54 7.90 -11.38
C ARG A 46 0.06 7.63 -11.12
N ALA A 47 -0.28 6.91 -10.06
CA ALA A 47 -1.66 6.71 -9.65
C ALA A 47 -2.25 8.00 -9.04
N ALA A 48 -1.48 8.70 -8.21
CA ALA A 48 -1.87 9.94 -7.55
C ALA A 48 -2.08 11.12 -8.52
N THR A 49 -1.47 11.12 -9.71
CA THR A 49 -1.79 12.15 -10.73
C THR A 49 -3.18 11.99 -11.35
N SER A 50 -3.91 10.93 -11.02
CA SER A 50 -5.16 10.56 -11.68
C SER A 50 -6.31 10.23 -10.75
N LEU A 51 -6.03 10.05 -9.47
CA LEU A 51 -6.97 9.67 -8.42
C LEU A 51 -6.68 10.57 -7.22
N PRO A 52 -7.66 10.79 -6.32
CA PRO A 52 -7.43 11.56 -5.11
C PRO A 52 -6.23 11.03 -4.32
N THR A 53 -5.22 11.88 -4.15
CA THR A 53 -3.94 11.50 -3.53
C THR A 53 -4.12 10.90 -2.13
N SER A 54 -5.07 11.42 -1.36
CA SER A 54 -5.42 10.93 -0.02
C SER A 54 -5.89 9.47 -0.05
N THR A 55 -6.77 9.12 -0.98
CA THR A 55 -7.31 7.76 -1.11
C THR A 55 -6.28 6.79 -1.65
N VAL A 56 -5.46 7.22 -2.62
CA VAL A 56 -4.36 6.41 -3.18
C VAL A 56 -3.37 6.04 -2.09
N TYR A 57 -2.91 7.02 -1.30
CA TYR A 57 -1.95 6.80 -0.23
C TYR A 57 -2.53 5.90 0.87
N ALA A 58 -3.79 6.14 1.26
CA ALA A 58 -4.46 5.33 2.26
C ALA A 58 -4.54 3.85 1.88
N ILE A 59 -4.89 3.55 0.61
CA ILE A 59 -5.00 2.17 0.11
C ILE A 59 -3.62 1.54 -0.07
N PHE A 60 -2.63 2.30 -0.53
CA PHE A 60 -1.24 1.85 -0.63
C PHE A 60 -0.74 1.36 0.74
N VAL A 61 -0.76 2.23 1.76
CA VAL A 61 -0.28 1.88 3.11
C VAL A 61 -1.08 0.73 3.73
N ALA A 62 -2.39 0.66 3.50
CA ALA A 62 -3.23 -0.43 3.99
C ALA A 62 -2.82 -1.78 3.40
N LEU A 63 -2.68 -1.85 2.07
CA LEU A 63 -2.29 -3.06 1.37
C LEU A 63 -0.84 -3.46 1.71
N GLY A 64 0.08 -2.49 1.77
CA GLY A 64 1.46 -2.71 2.17
C GLY A 64 1.58 -3.24 3.59
N THR A 65 0.81 -2.69 4.54
CA THR A 65 0.75 -3.18 5.92
C THR A 65 0.24 -4.61 5.97
N VAL A 66 -0.91 -4.90 5.35
CA VAL A 66 -1.47 -6.27 5.32
C VAL A 66 -0.48 -7.26 4.71
N GLY A 67 0.12 -6.91 3.58
CA GLY A 67 1.06 -7.77 2.87
C GLY A 67 2.37 -8.01 3.62
N THR A 68 2.96 -6.96 4.21
CA THR A 68 4.21 -7.08 4.98
C THR A 68 4.00 -7.96 6.21
N VAL A 69 2.88 -7.77 6.88
CA VAL A 69 2.48 -8.59 8.03
C VAL A 69 2.28 -10.04 7.63
N ALA A 70 1.58 -10.29 6.52
CA ALA A 70 1.40 -11.64 6.00
C ALA A 70 2.74 -12.30 5.66
N VAL A 71 3.67 -11.58 5.04
CA VAL A 71 5.02 -12.08 4.74
C VAL A 71 5.80 -12.39 6.01
N ASP A 72 5.79 -11.48 6.99
CA ASP A 72 6.45 -11.67 8.29
C ASP A 72 5.94 -12.93 9.02
N LEU A 73 4.63 -13.17 8.97
CA LEU A 73 4.00 -14.34 9.58
C LEU A 73 4.30 -15.64 8.84
N LEU A 74 4.18 -15.63 7.50
CA LEU A 74 4.30 -16.84 6.67
C LEU A 74 5.75 -17.26 6.42
N PHE A 75 6.63 -16.31 6.10
CA PHE A 75 8.01 -16.59 5.69
C PHE A 75 8.99 -16.49 6.84
N PHE A 76 8.82 -15.51 7.74
CA PHE A 76 9.77 -15.22 8.82
C PHE A 76 9.32 -15.74 10.18
N ARG A 77 8.16 -16.42 10.25
CA ARG A 77 7.59 -17.00 11.47
C ARG A 77 7.57 -16.00 12.64
N ALA A 78 7.25 -14.75 12.34
CA ALA A 78 7.14 -13.70 13.35
C ALA A 78 6.07 -14.06 14.41
N PRO A 79 6.21 -13.58 15.67
CA PRO A 79 5.23 -13.87 16.71
C PRO A 79 3.87 -13.28 16.33
N PHE A 80 2.87 -14.15 16.22
CA PHE A 80 1.50 -13.74 15.92
C PHE A 80 0.89 -13.03 17.14
N ASN A 81 0.49 -11.77 16.95
CA ASN A 81 -0.21 -11.00 17.96
C ASN A 81 -1.64 -10.71 17.50
N LEU A 82 -2.64 -11.14 18.28
CA LEU A 82 -4.05 -10.98 17.94
C LEU A 82 -4.45 -9.49 17.87
N TRP A 83 -3.84 -8.63 18.68
CA TRP A 83 -4.08 -7.18 18.66
C TRP A 83 -3.62 -6.51 17.36
N MET A 84 -2.54 -7.03 16.77
CA MET A 84 -2.03 -6.55 15.47
C MET A 84 -3.08 -6.73 14.37
N LEU A 85 -3.78 -7.88 14.37
CA LEU A 85 -4.85 -8.13 13.41
C LEU A 85 -6.04 -7.20 13.63
N VAL A 86 -6.38 -6.88 14.89
CA VAL A 86 -7.44 -5.91 15.22
C VAL A 86 -7.10 -4.51 14.68
N PHE A 87 -5.86 -4.04 14.85
CA PHE A 87 -5.44 -2.75 14.32
C PHE A 87 -5.38 -2.72 12.80
N ILE A 88 -4.97 -3.81 12.15
CA ILE A 88 -5.03 -3.94 10.70
C ILE A 88 -6.49 -3.89 10.21
N ALA A 89 -7.40 -4.58 10.88
CA ALA A 89 -8.82 -4.53 10.54
C ALA A 89 -9.39 -3.10 10.69
N LEU A 90 -9.04 -2.41 11.78
CA LEU A 90 -9.43 -1.01 11.99
C LEU A 90 -8.87 -0.08 10.90
N LEU A 91 -7.61 -0.27 10.52
CA LEU A 91 -6.98 0.45 9.40
C LEU A 91 -7.77 0.21 8.11
N LEU A 92 -8.06 -1.05 7.75
CA LEU A 92 -8.82 -1.38 6.55
C LEU A 92 -10.21 -0.72 6.54
N VAL A 93 -10.91 -0.73 7.67
CA VAL A 93 -12.22 -0.05 7.82
C VAL A 93 -12.07 1.45 7.60
N GLY A 94 -11.08 2.09 8.21
CA GLY A 94 -10.82 3.53 8.02
C GLY A 94 -10.52 3.89 6.57
N VAL A 95 -9.77 3.04 5.86
CA VAL A 95 -9.40 3.25 4.46
C VAL A 95 -10.58 3.04 3.51
N ILE A 96 -11.42 2.04 3.76
CA ILE A 96 -12.67 1.86 3.03
C ILE A 96 -13.59 3.07 3.26
N GLY A 97 -13.73 3.54 4.50
CA GLY A 97 -14.50 4.73 4.84
C GLY A 97 -14.00 5.97 4.10
N LEU A 98 -12.67 6.20 4.08
CA LEU A 98 -12.08 7.31 3.34
C LEU A 98 -12.36 7.21 1.83
N LYS A 99 -12.23 6.01 1.25
CA LYS A 99 -12.53 5.78 -0.17
C LYS A 99 -13.99 6.09 -0.51
N VAL A 100 -14.93 5.68 0.34
CA VAL A 100 -16.36 5.95 0.13
C VAL A 100 -16.64 7.45 0.17
N VAL A 101 -16.11 8.15 1.18
CA VAL A 101 -16.32 9.60 1.33
C VAL A 101 -15.65 10.39 0.20
N THR A 102 -14.42 10.05 -0.18
CA THR A 102 -13.75 10.75 -1.29
C THR A 102 -14.41 10.43 -2.63
N GLY A 103 -14.84 9.19 -2.86
CA GLY A 103 -15.58 8.81 -4.07
C GLY A 103 -16.89 9.60 -4.25
N SER A 104 -17.60 9.89 -3.15
CA SER A 104 -18.79 10.76 -3.21
C SER A 104 -18.48 12.23 -3.52
N LEU A 105 -17.28 12.73 -3.15
CA LEU A 105 -16.90 14.11 -3.44
C LEU A 105 -16.54 14.32 -4.91
N ASP A 106 -15.95 13.31 -5.56
CA ASP A 106 -15.62 13.36 -6.99
C ASP A 106 -16.89 13.37 -7.87
N GLU A 107 -17.94 12.64 -7.49
CA GLU A 107 -19.25 12.66 -8.19
C GLU A 107 -19.94 14.03 -8.08
N ASP A 108 -19.89 14.68 -6.93
CA ASP A 108 -20.52 16.00 -6.72
C ASP A 108 -19.81 17.14 -7.49
N GLU A 109 -18.51 17.04 -7.74
CA GLU A 109 -17.79 18.01 -8.60
C GLU A 109 -18.07 17.78 -10.10
N GLU A 110 -18.24 16.54 -10.55
CA GLU A 110 -18.58 16.23 -11.95
C GLU A 110 -20.02 16.68 -12.30
N VAL A 111 -20.96 16.61 -11.35
CA VAL A 111 -22.35 17.09 -11.53
C VAL A 111 -22.45 18.62 -11.58
N LYS A 112 -21.46 19.34 -11.03
CA LYS A 112 -21.42 20.81 -11.02
C LYS A 112 -20.69 21.45 -12.21
N ARG A 113 -20.06 20.66 -13.08
CA ARG A 113 -19.39 21.12 -14.30
C ARG A 113 -20.26 20.96 -15.54
#